data_AF-A0A1C5F328-F1
#
_entry.id   AF-A0A1C5F328-F1
#
_cell.length_a   1.000
_cell.length_b   1.000
_cell.length_c   1.000
_cell.angle_alpha   90.00
_cell.angle_beta   90.00
_cell.angle_gamma   90.00
#
_symmetry.space_group_name_H-M   'P 1'
#
loop_
_entity.id
_entity.type
_entity.pdbx_description
1 polymer ?
#
loop_
_entity_poly.entity_id
_entity_poly.type
_entity_poly.pdbx_seq_one_letter_code
_entity_poly.pdbx_strand_id
1 'polypeptide(L)'
;MPEIPISAALLADALGLTEQQLLDLVQANISTAYDPTLVALTVEEAARRLGVGRTTMYALLAAGEIPSIVIGRLRRIPAEALSDYVAARAKTAQSTVALAA
;
A
#
# COMPACT_ATOMS: atom_id res chain seq x y z
N MET A 1 0.34 -21.69 12.17
CA MET A 1 -0.09 -21.92 10.78
C MET A 1 1.13 -22.43 10.02
N PRO A 2 1.08 -23.58 9.34
CA PRO A 2 2.19 -23.98 8.48
C PRO A 2 2.25 -22.99 7.31
N GLU A 3 3.33 -22.22 7.22
CA GLU A 3 3.62 -21.49 6.01
C GLU A 3 4.01 -22.53 4.99
N ILE A 4 3.09 -22.88 4.07
CA ILE A 4 3.44 -23.71 2.93
C ILE A 4 4.34 -22.81 2.07
N PRO A 5 5.66 -23.08 1.95
CA PRO A 5 6.49 -22.27 1.09
C PRO A 5 6.02 -22.53 -0.33
N ILE A 6 5.39 -21.53 -0.93
CA ILE A 6 5.01 -21.57 -2.34
C ILE A 6 6.32 -21.58 -3.13
N SER A 7 6.68 -22.74 -3.70
CA SER A 7 7.86 -22.83 -4.54
C SER A 7 7.57 -22.23 -5.91
N ALA A 8 8.56 -21.51 -6.47
CA ALA A 8 8.45 -20.93 -7.81
C ALA A 8 8.17 -22.01 -8.87
N ALA A 9 8.78 -23.19 -8.72
CA ALA A 9 8.53 -24.35 -9.56
C ALA A 9 7.06 -24.80 -9.59
N LEU A 10 6.36 -24.81 -8.44
CA LEU A 10 4.95 -25.21 -8.37
C LEU A 10 4.04 -24.22 -9.10
N LEU A 11 4.30 -22.92 -8.96
CA LEU A 11 3.56 -21.88 -9.67
C LEU A 11 3.84 -21.92 -11.17
N ALA A 12 5.08 -22.16 -11.57
CA ALA A 12 5.46 -22.25 -12.97
C ALA A 12 4.73 -23.41 -13.66
N ASP A 13 4.71 -24.59 -13.03
CA ASP A 13 3.99 -25.77 -13.52
C ASP A 13 2.48 -25.52 -13.66
N ALA A 14 1.85 -24.94 -12.63
CA ALA A 14 0.42 -24.62 -12.65
C ALA A 14 0.03 -23.60 -13.75
N LEU A 15 0.96 -22.72 -14.13
CA LEU A 15 0.76 -21.70 -15.17
C LEU A 15 1.23 -22.17 -16.57
N GLY A 16 1.78 -23.39 -16.68
CA GLY A 16 2.35 -23.91 -17.93
C GLY A 16 3.60 -23.15 -18.40
N LEU A 17 4.34 -22.56 -17.47
CA LEU A 17 5.56 -21.79 -17.71
C LEU A 17 6.78 -22.55 -17.17
N THR A 18 7.97 -22.22 -17.67
CA THR A 18 9.20 -22.64 -16.99
C THR A 18 9.47 -21.76 -15.77
N GLU A 19 10.22 -22.29 -14.79
CA GLU A 19 10.62 -21.52 -13.61
C GLU A 19 11.38 -20.25 -14.00
N GLN A 20 12.26 -20.31 -15.01
CA GLN A 20 12.96 -19.14 -15.54
C GLN A 20 12.01 -18.10 -16.15
N GLN A 21 11.00 -18.52 -16.92
CA GLN A 21 10.00 -17.60 -17.48
C GLN A 21 9.18 -16.90 -16.40
N LEU A 22 8.82 -17.64 -15.34
CA LEU A 22 8.14 -17.08 -14.19
C LEU A 22 9.02 -16.05 -13.47
N LEU A 23 10.29 -16.37 -13.22
CA LEU A 23 11.23 -15.46 -12.57
C LEU A 23 11.45 -14.18 -13.38
N ASP A 24 11.59 -14.27 -14.72
CA ASP A 24 11.71 -13.10 -15.59
C ASP A 24 10.47 -12.21 -15.56
N LEU A 25 9.27 -12.81 -15.63
CA LEU A 25 8.00 -12.07 -15.55
C LEU A 25 7.83 -11.38 -14.19
N VAL A 26 8.18 -12.07 -13.11
CA VAL A 26 8.15 -11.53 -11.77
C VAL A 26 9.12 -10.35 -11.69
N GLN A 27 10.38 -10.52 -12.10
CA GLN A 27 11.42 -9.49 -12.07
C GLN A 27 11.03 -8.24 -12.88
N ALA A 28 10.41 -8.42 -14.05
CA ALA A 28 9.90 -7.34 -14.88
C ALA A 28 8.78 -6.51 -14.20
N ASN A 29 8.03 -7.09 -13.26
CA ASN A 29 6.85 -6.47 -12.65
C ASN A 29 7.03 -6.03 -11.18
N ILE A 30 7.89 -6.68 -10.39
CA ILE A 30 8.07 -6.33 -8.96
C ILE A 30 8.85 -5.03 -8.72
N SER A 31 9.51 -4.49 -9.73
CA SER A 31 10.43 -3.35 -9.59
C SER A 31 9.75 -1.98 -9.41
N THR A 32 8.41 -1.87 -9.39
CA THR A 32 7.69 -0.57 -9.36
C THR A 32 6.54 -0.44 -8.37
N ALA A 33 6.12 -1.50 -7.68
CA ALA A 33 4.78 -1.52 -7.08
C ALA A 33 4.74 -1.35 -5.55
N TYR A 34 5.68 -1.90 -4.78
CA TYR A 34 5.50 -1.99 -3.33
C TYR A 34 6.79 -2.37 -2.59
N ASP A 35 7.36 -1.42 -1.83
CA ASP A 35 8.39 -1.72 -0.83
C ASP A 35 7.83 -1.41 0.57
N PRO A 36 7.52 -2.42 1.40
CA PRO A 36 6.96 -2.22 2.74
C PRO A 36 7.97 -1.64 3.75
N THR A 37 9.27 -1.63 3.45
CA THR A 37 10.32 -1.16 4.36
C THR A 37 10.52 0.36 4.31
N LEU A 38 9.96 1.04 3.31
CA LEU A 38 10.03 2.49 3.19
C LEU A 38 9.28 3.19 4.33
N VAL A 39 10.02 4.01 5.08
CA VAL A 39 9.50 4.85 6.16
C VAL A 39 8.74 6.07 5.64
N ALA A 40 9.14 6.60 4.48
CA ALA A 40 8.59 7.84 3.93
C ALA A 40 8.24 7.70 2.44
N LEU A 41 6.96 7.81 2.12
CA LEU A 41 6.37 7.55 0.82
C LEU A 41 6.20 8.82 -0.01
N THR A 42 6.23 8.68 -1.32
CA THR A 42 5.68 9.66 -2.25
C THR A 42 4.14 9.68 -2.16
N VAL A 43 3.54 10.74 -2.72
CA VAL A 43 2.08 10.84 -2.82
C VAL A 43 1.48 9.68 -3.61
N GLU A 44 2.15 9.23 -4.68
CA GLU A 44 1.64 8.14 -5.52
C GLU A 44 1.76 6.76 -4.85
N GLU A 45 2.83 6.51 -4.10
CA GLU A 45 2.96 5.30 -3.28
C GLU A 45 1.92 5.28 -2.16
N ALA A 46 1.69 6.41 -1.50
CA ALA A 46 0.68 6.50 -0.45
C ALA A 46 -0.75 6.29 -1.00
N ALA A 47 -1.06 6.88 -2.15
CA ALA A 47 -2.33 6.68 -2.84
C ALA A 47 -2.55 5.19 -3.18
N ARG A 48 -1.52 4.53 -3.73
CA ARG A 48 -1.55 3.08 -4.01
C ARG A 48 -1.75 2.26 -2.74
N ARG A 49 -1.03 2.56 -1.65
CA ARG A 49 -1.17 1.85 -0.36
C ARG A 49 -2.56 2.01 0.26
N LEU A 50 -3.20 3.16 0.09
CA LEU A 50 -4.56 3.42 0.59
C LEU A 50 -5.65 2.91 -0.37
N GLY A 51 -5.30 2.50 -1.59
CA GLY A 51 -6.26 2.06 -2.60
C GLY A 51 -7.08 3.19 -3.22
N VAL A 52 -6.56 4.43 -3.22
CA VAL A 52 -7.26 5.61 -3.74
C VAL A 52 -6.55 6.20 -4.96
N GLY A 53 -7.31 6.95 -5.76
CA GLY A 53 -6.72 7.73 -6.86
C GLY A 53 -5.82 8.86 -6.36
N ARG A 54 -4.87 9.29 -7.20
CA ARG A 54 -3.95 10.42 -6.90
C ARG A 54 -4.71 11.68 -6.50
N THR A 55 -5.79 12.00 -7.20
CA THR A 55 -6.64 13.17 -6.93
C THR A 55 -7.20 13.15 -5.51
N THR A 56 -7.71 11.99 -5.08
CA THR A 56 -8.22 11.80 -3.71
C THR A 56 -7.09 11.97 -2.69
N MET A 57 -5.91 11.42 -2.97
CA MET A 57 -4.77 11.56 -2.07
C MET A 57 -4.34 13.02 -1.92
N TYR A 58 -4.27 13.78 -3.02
CA TYR A 58 -4.00 15.22 -2.97
C TYR A 58 -5.07 15.99 -2.21
N ALA A 59 -6.34 15.61 -2.35
CA ALA A 59 -7.44 16.22 -1.58
C ALA A 59 -7.28 15.97 -0.07
N LEU A 60 -6.93 14.75 0.34
CA LEU A 60 -6.68 14.40 1.74
C LEU A 60 -5.49 15.17 2.32
N LEU A 61 -4.43 15.35 1.54
CA LEU A 61 -3.27 16.16 1.93
C LEU A 61 -3.61 17.64 2.04
N ALA A 62 -4.40 18.17 1.10
CA ALA A 62 -4.86 19.56 1.12
C ALA A 62 -5.83 19.84 2.27
N ALA A 63 -6.67 18.87 2.63
CA ALA A 63 -7.55 18.92 3.79
C ALA A 63 -6.81 18.76 5.12
N GLY A 64 -5.54 18.36 5.09
CA GLY A 64 -4.75 18.12 6.30
C GLY A 64 -5.15 16.85 7.06
N GLU A 65 -5.94 15.96 6.44
CA GLU A 65 -6.38 14.70 7.06
C GLU A 65 -5.24 13.68 7.17
N ILE A 66 -4.26 13.76 6.27
CA ILE A 66 -3.06 12.92 6.29
C ILE A 66 -1.83 13.81 6.48
N PRO A 67 -1.05 13.62 7.55
CA PRO A 67 0.15 14.41 7.77
C PRO A 67 1.20 14.11 6.68
N SER A 68 1.92 15.15 6.27
CA SER A 68 3.03 15.02 5.34
C SER A 68 4.20 15.85 5.80
N ILE A 69 5.40 15.35 5.54
CA ILE A 69 6.67 15.97 5.89
C ILE A 69 7.36 16.47 4.63
N VAL A 70 8.10 17.57 4.74
CA VAL A 70 8.92 18.07 3.63
C VAL A 70 10.38 17.72 3.93
N ILE A 71 10.99 16.93 3.05
CA ILE A 71 12.42 16.60 3.09
C ILE A 71 13.10 17.37 1.96
N GLY A 72 13.70 18.51 2.30
CA GLY A 72 14.28 19.45 1.33
C GLY A 72 13.20 20.06 0.43
N ARG A 73 13.17 19.65 -0.85
CA ARG A 73 12.15 20.07 -1.83
C ARG A 73 11.05 19.03 -2.06
N LEU A 74 11.18 17.85 -1.46
CA LEU A 74 10.28 16.71 -1.69
C LEU A 74 9.27 16.62 -0.56
N ARG A 75 7.99 16.54 -0.92
CA ARG A 75 6.94 16.15 0.03
C ARG A 75 6.93 14.63 0.16
N ARG A 76 7.00 14.14 1.40
CA ARG A 76 6.92 12.74 1.75
C ARG A 76 5.82 12.51 2.79
N ILE A 77 5.29 11.30 2.82
CA ILE A 77 4.18 10.89 3.67
C ILE A 77 4.70 9.75 4.53
N PRO A 78 4.74 9.90 5.86
CA PRO A 78 5.15 8.81 6.74
C PRO A 78 4.25 7.59 6.53
N ALA A 79 4.82 6.39 6.56
CA ALA A 79 4.04 5.16 6.34
C ALA A 79 3.00 4.93 7.46
N GLU A 80 3.37 5.28 8.70
CA GLU A 80 2.52 5.21 9.89
C GLU A 80 1.28 6.09 9.77
N ALA A 81 1.40 7.25 9.11
CA ALA A 81 0.31 8.21 8.94
C ALA A 81 -0.89 7.62 8.19
N LEU A 82 -0.65 6.70 7.26
CA LEU A 82 -1.72 6.02 6.52
C LEU A 82 -2.48 5.04 7.41
N SER A 83 -1.76 4.31 8.25
CA SER A 83 -2.36 3.35 9.18
C SER A 83 -3.20 4.09 10.23
N ASP A 84 -2.67 5.19 10.75
CA ASP A 84 -3.37 6.05 11.71
C ASP A 84 -4.64 6.67 11.12
N TYR A 85 -4.57 7.15 9.87
CA TYR A 85 -5.72 7.69 9.16
C TYR A 85 -6.84 6.65 9.02
N VAL A 86 -6.53 5.42 8.59
CA VAL A 86 -7.51 4.34 8.46
C VAL A 86 -8.10 3.96 9.83
N ALA A 87 -7.26 3.84 10.85
CA ALA A 87 -7.69 3.52 12.21
C ALA A 87 -8.64 4.60 12.79
N ALA A 88 -8.32 5.88 12.59
CA ALA A 88 -9.18 6.98 12.98
C ALA A 88 -10.53 6.94 12.26
N ARG A 89 -10.54 6.68 10.95
CA ARG A 89 -11.75 6.57 10.14
C ARG A 89 -12.64 5.40 10.56
N ALA A 90 -12.03 4.26 10.87
CA ALA A 90 -12.73 3.07 11.35
C ALA A 90 -13.44 3.31 12.70
N LYS A 91 -12.78 4.02 13.63
CA LYS A 91 -13.39 4.41 14.92
C LYS A 91 -14.60 5.31 14.73
N THR A 92 -14.51 6.33 13.86
CA THR A 92 -15.63 7.22 13.57
C THR A 92 -16.83 6.47 12.97
N ALA A 93 -16.58 5.48 12.10
CA ALA A 93 -17.63 4.65 11.53
C ALA A 93 -18.32 3.76 12.59
N GLN A 94 -17.56 3.20 13.53
CA GLN A 94 -18.10 2.35 14.61
C GLN A 94 -18.95 3.15 15.62
N SER A 95 -18.56 4.39 15.94
CA SER A 95 -19.33 5.25 16.84
C SER A 95 -20.72 5.60 16.30
N THR A 96 -20.87 5.73 14.98
CA THR A 96 -22.16 6.00 14.33
C THR A 96 -23.10 4.79 14.40
N VAL A 97 -22.57 3.57 14.29
CA VAL A 97 -23.36 2.35 14.39
C VAL A 97 -23.82 2.11 15.83
N ALA A 98 -22.97 2.42 16.82
CA ALA A 98 -23.31 2.25 18.24
C ALA A 98 -24.33 3.28 18.77
N LEU A 99 -24.41 4.48 18.17
CA LEU A 99 -25.43 5.48 18.55
C LEU A 99 -26.80 5.22 17.88
N ALA A 100 -26.84 4.33 16.88
CA ALA A 100 -28.04 3.98 16.12
C ALA A 100 -28.65 2.62 16.53
N ALA A 101 -28.10 1.96 17.55
CA ALA A 101 -28.58 0.71 18.14
C ALA A 101 -29.04 0.94 19.59
#